data_AF-A0A0K8SBS6-F1
#
_entry.id   AF-A0A0K8SBS6-F1
#
_cell.length_a   1.000
_cell.length_b   1.000
_cell.length_c   1.000
_cell.angle_alpha   90.00
_cell.angle_beta   90.00
_cell.angle_gamma   90.00
#
_symmetry.space_group_name_H-M   'P 1'
#
loop_
_entity.id
_entity.type
_entity.pdbx_description
1 polymer ?
#
loop_
_entity_poly.entity_id
_entity_poly.type
_entity_poly.pdbx_seq_one_letter_code
_entity_poly.pdbx_strand_id
1 'polypeptide(L)'
;ITLRRGIGRGILTNIKVKTSTWLSACPLRKHHFDLAASEFRDALAIRYLRTPIIMPKTCDGCGHNPFSLRHALCCKTGGLVTRRHNEVRDVLGDLMSKAWGN
;
A
#
# COMPACT_ATOMS: atom_id res chain seq x y z
N ILE A 1 12.55 7.77 -17.97
CA ILE A 1 13.36 7.25 -16.84
C ILE A 1 12.47 6.32 -16.01
N THR A 2 12.64 5.02 -16.15
CA THR A 2 11.71 4.01 -15.62
C THR A 2 11.71 4.03 -14.09
N LEU A 3 10.53 4.20 -13.46
CA LEU A 3 10.34 4.33 -12.01
C LEU A 3 11.12 3.30 -11.17
N ARG A 4 11.27 2.06 -11.70
CA ARG A 4 12.08 0.98 -11.10
C ARG A 4 13.53 1.41 -10.83
N ARG A 5 14.15 2.16 -11.74
CA ARG A 5 15.51 2.69 -11.57
C ARG A 5 15.55 3.84 -10.56
N GLY A 6 14.50 4.63 -10.45
CA GLY A 6 14.39 5.76 -9.51
C GLY A 6 14.24 5.30 -8.06
N ILE A 7 13.33 4.34 -7.82
CA ILE A 7 13.10 3.77 -6.48
C ILE A 7 14.33 2.97 -6.03
N GLY A 8 14.92 2.16 -6.91
CA GLY A 8 16.14 1.41 -6.59
C GLY A 8 17.31 2.32 -6.19
N ARG A 9 17.50 3.45 -6.87
CA ARG A 9 18.51 4.45 -6.49
C ARG A 9 18.17 5.11 -5.15
N GLY A 10 16.92 5.52 -4.93
CA GLY A 10 16.48 6.16 -3.69
C GLY A 10 16.66 5.31 -2.44
N ILE A 11 16.60 3.98 -2.58
CA ILE A 11 16.81 3.02 -1.48
C ILE A 11 18.28 2.81 -1.22
N LEU A 12 19.08 2.59 -2.28
CA LEU A 12 20.53 2.47 -2.14
C LEU A 12 21.14 3.73 -1.53
N THR A 13 20.63 4.91 -1.89
CA THR A 13 21.02 6.17 -1.24
C THR A 13 20.57 6.24 0.22
N ASN A 14 19.35 5.78 0.57
CA ASN A 14 18.92 5.75 1.98
C ASN A 14 19.82 4.84 2.85
N ILE A 15 20.13 3.63 2.35
CA ILE A 15 21.02 2.68 3.04
C ILE A 15 22.41 3.29 3.23
N LYS A 16 22.91 3.99 2.20
CA LYS A 16 24.26 4.58 2.21
C LYS A 16 24.35 5.86 3.05
N VAL A 17 23.27 6.64 3.17
CA VAL A 17 23.25 7.98 3.80
C VAL A 17 22.66 7.94 5.23
N LYS A 18 22.22 6.77 5.74
CA LYS A 18 21.57 6.63 7.07
C LYS A 18 20.40 7.60 7.28
N THR A 19 19.73 8.01 6.20
CA THR A 19 18.50 8.80 6.31
C THR A 19 17.37 7.93 6.86
N SER A 20 16.40 8.59 7.51
CA SER A 20 15.36 7.94 8.32
C SER A 20 14.75 6.72 7.61
N THR A 21 14.54 5.65 8.37
CA THR A 21 14.07 4.32 7.98
C THR A 21 12.60 4.32 7.50
N TRP A 22 12.16 5.34 6.76
CA TRP A 22 10.76 5.56 6.42
C TRP A 22 10.24 4.61 5.31
N LEU A 23 11.17 4.04 4.54
CA LEU A 23 10.92 2.95 3.61
C LEU A 23 11.53 1.66 4.19
N SER A 24 10.72 0.91 4.93
CA SER A 24 11.14 -0.31 5.65
C SER A 24 11.36 -1.52 4.74
N ALA A 25 10.93 -1.46 3.47
CA ALA A 25 11.04 -2.57 2.54
C ALA A 25 11.48 -2.11 1.16
N CYS A 26 12.39 -2.88 0.55
CA CYS A 26 12.81 -2.69 -0.83
C CYS A 26 11.77 -3.31 -1.78
N PRO A 27 11.20 -2.57 -2.75
CA PRO A 27 10.20 -3.07 -3.68
C PRO A 27 10.86 -3.97 -4.71
N LEU A 28 11.06 -5.21 -4.29
CA LEU A 28 11.71 -6.27 -5.05
C LEU A 28 10.64 -7.23 -5.56
N ARG A 29 10.59 -7.42 -6.88
CA ARG A 29 9.67 -8.36 -7.54
C ARG A 29 9.83 -9.80 -7.04
N LYS A 30 11.05 -10.20 -6.67
CA LYS A 30 11.34 -11.51 -6.07
C LYS A 30 10.65 -11.77 -4.72
N HIS A 31 10.17 -10.71 -4.07
CA HIS A 31 9.47 -10.78 -2.79
C HIS A 31 8.04 -10.24 -2.88
N HIS A 32 7.51 -10.08 -4.11
CA HIS A 32 6.18 -9.52 -4.36
C HIS A 32 5.96 -8.12 -3.74
N PHE A 33 7.05 -7.37 -3.54
CA PHE A 33 6.98 -5.99 -3.05
C PHE A 33 6.98 -4.96 -4.19
N ASP A 34 6.85 -5.38 -5.45
CA ASP A 34 6.78 -4.46 -6.58
C ASP A 34 5.39 -3.84 -6.73
N LEU A 35 5.19 -2.74 -6.02
CA LEU A 35 4.04 -1.86 -6.17
C LEU A 35 3.99 -1.25 -7.58
N ALA A 36 2.78 -1.15 -8.13
CA ALA A 36 2.54 -0.33 -9.30
C ALA A 36 2.81 1.15 -8.99
N ALA A 37 3.08 1.95 -10.03
CA ALA A 37 3.37 3.37 -9.88
C ALA A 37 2.22 4.15 -9.21
N SER A 38 0.97 3.74 -9.46
CA SER A 38 -0.22 4.27 -8.79
C SER A 38 -0.22 3.90 -7.32
N GLU A 39 -0.10 2.62 -6.99
CA GLU A 39 -0.14 2.12 -5.62
C GLU A 39 0.91 2.77 -4.72
N PHE A 40 2.14 2.97 -5.24
CA PHE A 40 3.19 3.66 -4.51
C PHE A 40 2.83 5.14 -4.23
N ARG A 41 2.31 5.86 -5.23
CA ARG A 41 1.90 7.27 -5.06
C ARG A 41 0.71 7.40 -4.12
N ASP A 42 -0.26 6.49 -4.23
CA ASP A 42 -1.45 6.48 -3.39
C ASP A 42 -1.06 6.18 -1.93
N ALA A 43 -0.16 5.22 -1.70
CA ALA A 43 0.36 4.93 -0.36
C ALA A 43 1.07 6.15 0.26
N LEU A 44 1.88 6.88 -0.52
CA LEU A 44 2.49 8.13 -0.07
C LEU A 44 1.44 9.20 0.25
N ALA A 45 0.45 9.38 -0.62
CA ALA A 45 -0.60 10.36 -0.43
C ALA A 45 -1.37 10.09 0.87
N ILE A 46 -1.83 8.84 1.07
CA ILE A 46 -2.54 8.40 2.26
C ILE A 46 -1.71 8.66 3.53
N ARG A 47 -0.41 8.34 3.51
CA ARG A 47 0.49 8.51 4.65
C ARG A 47 0.63 9.97 5.09
N TYR A 48 0.66 10.89 4.13
CA TYR A 48 0.74 12.33 4.38
C TYR A 48 -0.64 13.01 4.38
N LEU A 49 -1.72 12.24 4.56
CA LEU A 49 -3.10 12.73 4.61
C LEU A 49 -3.49 13.57 3.37
N ARG A 50 -2.88 13.28 2.23
CA ARG A 50 -3.22 13.84 0.93
C ARG A 50 -4.18 12.90 0.20
N THR A 51 -5.12 13.48 -0.54
CA THR A 51 -6.05 12.72 -1.38
C THR A 51 -5.28 12.07 -2.55
N PRO A 52 -5.44 10.75 -2.79
CA PRO A 52 -4.92 10.09 -3.97
C PRO A 52 -5.41 10.76 -5.27
N ILE A 53 -4.60 10.71 -6.32
CA ILE A 53 -4.92 11.36 -7.61
C ILE A 53 -6.18 10.73 -8.24
N ILE A 54 -6.31 9.41 -8.10
CA ILE A 54 -7.43 8.65 -8.63
C ILE A 54 -8.21 8.11 -7.42
N MET A 55 -9.19 8.89 -6.97
CA MET A 55 -10.10 8.48 -5.91
C MET A 55 -11.54 8.54 -6.44
N PRO A 56 -12.37 7.49 -6.24
CA PRO A 56 -13.76 7.56 -6.64
C PRO A 56 -14.47 8.69 -5.89
N LYS A 57 -15.53 9.26 -6.49
CA LYS A 57 -16.27 10.38 -5.89
C LYS A 57 -17.26 9.93 -4.82
N THR A 58 -17.74 8.69 -4.92
CA THR A 58 -18.77 8.11 -4.07
C THR A 58 -18.32 6.76 -3.52
N CYS A 59 -18.81 6.42 -2.34
CA CYS A 59 -18.58 5.10 -1.75
C CYS A 59 -19.58 4.09 -2.32
N ASP A 60 -19.09 2.96 -2.80
CA ASP A 60 -19.89 1.80 -3.18
C ASP A 60 -20.82 1.28 -2.05
N GLY A 61 -20.35 1.23 -0.81
CA GLY A 61 -21.12 0.70 0.33
C GLY A 61 -21.91 1.73 1.15
N CYS A 62 -21.63 3.03 1.03
CA CYS A 62 -22.37 4.09 1.73
C CYS A 62 -23.35 4.86 0.82
N GLY A 63 -23.47 4.47 -0.46
CA GLY A 63 -24.28 5.19 -1.44
C GLY A 63 -23.66 6.53 -1.84
N HIS A 64 -24.48 7.59 -1.91
CA HIS A 64 -24.08 8.90 -2.45
C HIS A 64 -23.15 9.75 -1.56
N ASN A 65 -22.69 9.23 -0.43
CA ASN A 65 -21.80 9.98 0.45
C ASN A 65 -20.47 10.31 -0.27
N PRO A 66 -19.95 11.54 -0.12
CA PRO A 66 -18.70 11.94 -0.73
C PRO A 66 -17.54 11.11 -0.19
N PHE A 67 -16.80 10.49 -1.10
CA PHE A 67 -15.71 9.57 -0.78
C PHE A 67 -14.43 10.35 -0.49
N SER A 68 -14.34 10.89 0.73
CA SER A 68 -13.12 11.53 1.23
C SER A 68 -12.08 10.52 1.68
N LEU A 69 -10.80 10.93 1.81
CA LEU A 69 -9.73 10.10 2.37
C LEU A 69 -10.11 9.53 3.75
N ARG A 70 -10.67 10.37 4.63
CA ARG A 70 -11.13 9.95 5.95
C ARG A 70 -12.23 8.88 5.84
N HIS A 71 -13.16 9.07 4.91
CA HIS A 71 -14.21 8.08 4.67
C HIS A 71 -13.60 6.76 4.18
N ALA A 72 -12.72 6.78 3.18
CA ALA A 72 -12.08 5.55 2.66
C ALA A 72 -11.30 4.76 3.72
N LEU A 73 -10.70 5.44 4.71
CA LEU A 73 -9.93 4.80 5.78
C LEU A 73 -10.80 4.27 6.93
N CYS A 74 -12.00 4.81 7.14
CA CYS A 74 -12.86 4.46 8.28
C CYS A 74 -14.17 3.78 7.88
N CYS A 75 -14.50 3.72 6.58
CA CYS A 75 -15.75 3.19 6.10
C CYS A 75 -15.83 1.68 6.36
N LYS A 76 -16.88 1.26 7.07
CA LYS A 76 -17.15 -0.14 7.40
C LYS A 76 -18.00 -0.85 6.35
N THR A 77 -18.71 -0.11 5.50
CA THR A 77 -19.64 -0.67 4.51
C THR A 77 -19.00 -0.80 3.12
N GLY A 78 -18.12 0.12 2.72
CA GLY A 78 -17.41 0.10 1.42
C GLY A 78 -16.29 -0.93 1.31
N GLY A 79 -16.19 -1.88 2.24
CA GLY A 79 -15.33 -3.07 2.14
C GLY A 79 -13.81 -2.84 2.17
N LEU A 80 -13.28 -1.62 2.00
CA LEU A 80 -11.84 -1.37 1.90
C LEU A 80 -11.06 -1.79 3.16
N VAL A 81 -11.60 -1.48 4.35
CA VAL A 81 -10.99 -1.90 5.63
C VAL A 81 -10.96 -3.42 5.73
N THR A 82 -12.08 -4.07 5.43
CA THR A 82 -12.20 -5.54 5.42
C THR A 82 -11.23 -6.18 4.44
N ARG A 83 -11.08 -5.61 3.24
CA ARG A 83 -10.15 -6.13 2.23
C ARG A 83 -8.70 -6.07 2.69
N ARG A 84 -8.29 -4.99 3.35
CA ARG A 84 -6.94 -4.87 3.94
C ARG A 84 -6.70 -5.89 5.06
N HIS A 85 -7.69 -6.13 5.91
CA HIS A 85 -7.58 -7.17 6.93
C HIS A 85 -7.50 -8.58 6.32
N ASN A 86 -8.30 -8.84 5.29
CA ASN A 86 -8.24 -10.10 4.55
C ASN A 86 -6.86 -10.31 3.92
N GLU A 87 -6.28 -9.28 3.30
CA GLU A 87 -4.93 -9.35 2.73
C GLU A 87 -3.88 -9.75 3.79
N VAL A 88 -3.89 -9.10 4.96
CA VAL A 88 -2.96 -9.46 6.06
C VAL A 88 -3.19 -10.88 6.56
N ARG A 89 -4.45 -11.29 6.72
CA ARG A 89 -4.82 -12.67 7.10
C ARG A 89 -4.31 -13.68 6.07
N ASP A 90 -4.52 -13.41 4.80
CA ASP A 90 -4.18 -14.33 3.70
C ASP A 90 -2.65 -14.46 3.59
N VAL A 91 -1.90 -13.35 3.69
CA VAL A 91 -0.43 -13.37 3.73
C VAL A 91 0.10 -14.15 4.95
N LEU A 92 -0.51 -13.97 6.12
CA LEU A 92 -0.13 -14.72 7.31
C LEU A 92 -0.45 -16.22 7.14
N GLY A 93 -1.61 -16.55 6.58
CA GLY A 93 -2.00 -17.92 6.23
C GLY A 93 -0.96 -18.58 5.32
N ASP A 94 -0.59 -17.91 4.22
CA ASP A 94 0.44 -18.38 3.30
C ASP A 94 1.79 -18.60 3.97
N LEU A 95 2.18 -17.70 4.88
CA LEU A 95 3.44 -17.84 5.62
C LEU A 95 3.40 -19.04 6.58
N MET A 96 2.29 -19.22 7.30
CA MET A 96 2.10 -20.35 8.21
C MET A 96 2.03 -21.69 7.45
N SER A 97 1.37 -21.72 6.29
CA SER A 97 1.38 -22.89 5.40
C SER A 97 2.79 -23.23 4.91
N LYS A 98 3.64 -22.25 4.63
CA LYS A 98 5.05 -22.49 4.25
C LYS A 98 5.93 -22.90 5.44
N ALA A 99 5.60 -22.44 6.64
CA ALA A 99 6.39 -22.72 7.85
C ALA A 99 6.03 -24.08 8.48
N TRP A 100 4.76 -24.47 8.40
CA TRP A 100 4.19 -25.61 9.14
C TRP A 100 3.52 -26.66 8.25
N GLY A 101 3.31 -26.35 6.96
CA GLY A 101 2.90 -27.34 5.96
C GLY A 101 4.12 -28.10 5.46
N ASN A 102 4.02 -29.44 5.48
CA ASN A 102 4.86 -30.34 4.68
C ASN A 102 4.85 -29.94 3.20
#